data_AF-A0A4R0WZE9-F1
#
_entry.id   AF-A0A4R0WZE9-F1
#
_cell.length_a   1.000
_cell.length_b   1.000
_cell.length_c   1.000
_cell.angle_alpha   90.00
_cell.angle_beta   90.00
_cell.angle_gamma   90.00
#
_symmetry.space_group_name_H-M   'P 1'
#
loop_
_entity.id
_entity.type
_entity.pdbx_description
1 polymer ?
#
loop_
_entity_poly.entity_id
_entity_poly.type
_entity_poly.pdbx_seq_one_letter_code
_entity_poly.pdbx_strand_id
1 'polypeptide(L)'
;MPPGRLVLRWPARQAHPHPRKPGRQPDLPFVSGTPCWRPDLADDPRFATAALRAQNIDALHAIVQTWMLTFRDMAALDAQRDESKIAIGEIRTTQEAAQTEWAEYWGAVLEVPDRFGGTLSPAAAPWRFSEDTLDAPSAPAFRGRA
;
A
#
# COMPACT_ATOMS: atom_id res chain seq x y z
N MET A 1 7.77 43.48 16.57
CA MET A 1 8.23 42.23 15.92
C MET A 1 7.14 41.73 15.00
N PRO A 2 7.38 41.52 13.69
CA PRO A 2 6.38 40.96 12.79
C PRO A 2 6.33 39.42 12.90
N PRO A 3 5.18 38.77 12.63
CA PRO A 3 5.07 37.32 12.69
C PRO A 3 5.82 36.67 11.52
N GLY A 4 6.67 35.69 11.85
CA GLY A 4 7.52 34.96 10.92
C GLY A 4 6.74 34.14 9.90
N ARG A 5 7.12 34.28 8.63
CA ARG A 5 6.62 33.52 7.50
C ARG A 5 7.22 32.11 7.54
N LEU A 6 6.38 31.08 7.74
CA LEU A 6 6.81 29.68 7.70
C LEU A 6 7.23 29.32 6.27
N VAL A 7 8.50 28.98 6.08
CA VAL A 7 9.05 28.45 4.82
C VAL A 7 9.31 26.96 5.06
N LEU A 8 8.51 26.10 4.42
CA LEU A 8 8.77 24.67 4.37
C LEU A 8 10.12 24.44 3.68
N ARG A 9 11.12 23.93 4.40
CA ARG A 9 12.39 23.44 3.85
C ARG A 9 12.55 21.96 4.21
N TRP A 10 12.61 21.14 3.16
CA TRP A 10 12.97 19.72 3.24
C TRP A 10 14.48 19.57 3.52
N PRO A 11 14.93 18.86 4.58
CA PRO A 11 16.36 18.59 4.78
C PRO A 11 16.88 17.57 3.77
N ALA A 12 18.06 17.86 3.22
CA ALA A 12 18.70 17.09 2.17
C ALA A 12 19.04 15.65 2.61
N ARG A 13 18.70 14.69 1.73
CA ARG A 13 19.08 13.27 1.78
C ARG A 13 20.59 13.09 1.70
N GLN A 14 21.14 12.12 2.45
CA GLN A 14 22.20 11.26 1.92
C GLN A 14 21.53 10.24 0.99
N ALA A 15 22.00 10.18 -0.26
CA ALA A 15 21.34 9.53 -1.37
C ALA A 15 22.04 8.20 -1.72
N HIS A 16 21.33 7.08 -1.57
CA HIS A 16 21.40 6.00 -2.56
C HIS A 16 20.43 6.34 -3.71
N PRO A 17 20.77 6.06 -4.98
CA PRO A 17 20.05 6.61 -6.12
C PRO A 17 18.73 5.87 -6.32
N HIS A 18 17.66 6.33 -5.67
CA HIS A 18 16.31 6.07 -6.14
C HIS A 18 16.02 7.01 -7.33
N PRO A 19 15.50 6.53 -8.47
CA PRO A 19 15.04 7.42 -9.53
C PRO A 19 14.00 8.38 -8.95
N ARG A 20 14.26 9.69 -9.08
CA ARG A 20 13.36 10.74 -8.63
C ARG A 20 12.00 10.53 -9.29
N LYS A 21 10.92 10.40 -8.51
CA LYS A 21 9.58 10.58 -9.06
C LYS A 21 9.48 12.00 -9.61
N PRO A 22 9.06 12.21 -10.87
CA PRO A 22 8.79 13.55 -11.37
C PRO A 22 7.73 14.21 -10.48
N GLY A 23 7.84 15.53 -10.31
CA GLY A 23 6.93 16.33 -9.49
C GLY A 23 5.46 16.12 -9.87
N ARG A 24 4.56 16.48 -8.94
CA ARG A 24 3.10 16.44 -9.10
C ARG A 24 2.72 16.88 -10.51
N GLN A 25 2.41 15.90 -11.35
CA GLN A 25 2.00 16.13 -12.72
C GLN A 25 0.63 16.82 -12.64
N PRO A 26 0.45 18.00 -13.26
CA PRO A 26 -0.88 18.56 -13.42
C PRO A 26 -1.69 17.54 -14.22
N ASP A 27 -2.87 17.19 -13.68
CA ASP A 27 -4.00 16.63 -14.44
C ASP A 27 -3.60 15.60 -15.50
N LEU A 28 -3.12 14.44 -15.04
CA LEU A 28 -3.24 13.25 -15.88
C LEU A 28 -4.74 13.01 -16.05
N PRO A 29 -5.29 12.97 -17.28
CA PRO A 29 -6.62 12.41 -17.46
C PRO A 29 -6.59 11.03 -16.81
N PHE A 30 -7.59 10.71 -16.00
CA PHE A 30 -7.82 9.34 -15.56
C PHE A 30 -7.83 8.48 -16.83
N VAL A 31 -6.70 7.83 -17.13
CA VAL A 31 -6.48 7.22 -18.44
C VAL A 31 -7.44 6.06 -18.52
N SER A 32 -8.51 6.24 -19.29
CA SER A 32 -9.54 5.26 -19.64
C SER A 32 -8.99 4.08 -20.49
N GLY A 33 -7.69 3.79 -20.38
CA GLY A 33 -6.98 2.82 -21.19
C GLY A 33 -5.63 2.52 -20.55
N THR A 34 -5.64 1.96 -19.34
CA THR A 34 -4.47 1.26 -18.82
C THR A 34 -4.06 0.22 -19.88
N PRO A 35 -2.80 0.18 -20.36
CA PRO A 35 -2.33 -0.92 -21.18
C PRO A 35 -2.62 -2.21 -20.42
N CYS A 36 -3.56 -2.99 -20.91
CA CYS A 36 -3.75 -4.33 -20.41
C CYS A 36 -2.42 -5.05 -20.64
N TRP A 37 -1.89 -5.66 -19.58
CA TRP A 37 -0.65 -6.43 -19.58
C TRP A 37 -0.65 -7.58 -20.63
N ARG A 38 -1.81 -7.82 -21.25
CA ARG A 38 -2.03 -8.64 -22.42
C ARG A 38 -2.56 -7.79 -23.59
N PRO A 39 -1.73 -7.46 -24.59
CA PRO A 39 -2.17 -6.70 -25.74
C PRO A 39 -3.23 -7.46 -26.57
N ASP A 40 -3.23 -8.80 -26.51
CA ASP A 40 -4.25 -9.66 -27.12
C ASP A 40 -5.67 -9.38 -26.60
N LEU A 41 -5.81 -8.89 -25.36
CA LEU A 41 -7.12 -8.50 -24.82
C LEU A 41 -7.61 -7.17 -25.35
N ALA A 42 -6.73 -6.31 -25.88
CA ALA A 42 -7.16 -5.09 -26.56
C ALA A 42 -7.78 -5.40 -27.93
N ASP A 43 -7.34 -6.50 -28.56
CA ASP A 43 -7.83 -6.96 -29.86
C ASP A 43 -9.13 -7.78 -29.76
N ASP A 44 -9.48 -8.28 -28.55
CA ASP A 44 -10.73 -8.99 -28.33
C ASP A 44 -11.91 -7.98 -28.31
N PRO A 45 -12.89 -8.10 -29.24
CA PRO A 45 -14.01 -7.18 -29.32
C PRO A 45 -14.86 -7.17 -28.05
N ARG A 46 -14.81 -8.22 -27.22
CA ARG A 46 -15.53 -8.28 -25.93
C ARG A 46 -14.92 -7.38 -24.87
N PHE A 47 -13.66 -6.97 -25.01
CA PHE A 47 -12.92 -6.22 -23.99
C PHE A 47 -12.38 -4.87 -24.46
N ALA A 48 -12.63 -4.50 -25.72
CA ALA A 48 -12.13 -3.26 -26.34
C ALA A 48 -12.50 -1.97 -25.58
N THR A 49 -13.71 -1.90 -25.00
CA THR A 49 -14.17 -0.73 -24.23
C THR A 49 -14.47 -1.08 -22.79
N ALA A 50 -14.44 -0.08 -21.90
CA ALA A 50 -14.79 -0.28 -20.49
C ALA A 50 -16.22 -0.82 -20.30
N ALA A 51 -17.18 -0.36 -21.12
CA ALA A 51 -18.56 -0.84 -21.08
C ALA A 51 -18.66 -2.32 -21.47
N LEU A 52 -17.93 -2.74 -22.51
CA LEU A 52 -17.91 -4.13 -22.95
C LEU A 52 -17.19 -5.04 -21.93
N ARG A 53 -16.12 -4.54 -21.30
CA ARG A 53 -15.47 -5.25 -20.17
C ARG A 53 -16.41 -5.46 -19.00
N ALA A 54 -17.22 -4.47 -18.65
CA ALA A 54 -18.20 -4.60 -17.57
C ALA A 54 -19.29 -5.64 -17.91
N GLN A 55 -19.72 -5.71 -19.17
CA GLN A 55 -20.69 -6.72 -19.64
C GLN A 55 -20.11 -8.14 -19.68
N ASN A 56 -18.79 -8.27 -19.84
CA ASN A 56 -18.08 -9.55 -19.96
C ASN A 56 -17.13 -9.79 -18.77
N ILE A 57 -17.46 -9.25 -17.59
CA ILE A 57 -16.54 -9.22 -16.46
C ILE A 57 -16.13 -10.62 -15.98
N ASP A 58 -17.05 -11.58 -16.00
CA ASP A 58 -16.77 -12.96 -15.58
C ASP A 58 -15.77 -13.64 -16.52
N ALA A 59 -15.92 -13.42 -17.83
CA ALA A 59 -14.98 -13.94 -18.83
C ALA A 59 -13.61 -13.29 -18.68
N LEU A 60 -13.57 -11.97 -18.47
CA LEU A 60 -12.32 -11.25 -18.21
C LEU A 60 -11.64 -11.75 -16.93
N HIS A 61 -12.41 -11.94 -15.85
CA HIS A 61 -11.91 -12.44 -14.58
C HIS A 61 -11.33 -13.85 -14.70
N ALA A 62 -12.02 -14.77 -15.38
CA ALA A 62 -11.52 -16.14 -15.61
C ALA A 62 -10.20 -16.15 -16.40
N ILE A 63 -10.09 -15.28 -17.40
CA ILE A 63 -8.87 -15.13 -18.20
C ILE A 63 -7.70 -14.61 -17.34
N VAL A 64 -7.94 -13.56 -16.53
CA VAL A 64 -6.92 -12.99 -15.64
C VAL A 64 -6.54 -13.99 -14.57
N GLN A 65 -7.50 -14.69 -13.97
CA GLN A 65 -7.27 -15.71 -12.96
C GLN A 65 -6.45 -16.88 -13.51
N THR A 66 -6.80 -17.41 -14.68
CA THR A 66 -6.06 -18.49 -15.34
C THR A 66 -4.60 -18.11 -15.55
N TRP A 67 -4.37 -16.86 -15.96
CA TRP A 67 -3.03 -16.33 -16.11
C TRP A 67 -2.30 -16.18 -14.77
N MET A 68 -2.92 -15.58 -13.75
CA MET A 68 -2.34 -15.45 -12.41
C MET A 68 -1.97 -16.81 -11.79
N LEU A 69 -2.75 -17.86 -12.08
CA LEU A 69 -2.48 -19.22 -11.60
C LEU A 69 -1.32 -19.92 -12.32
N THR A 70 -0.74 -19.32 -13.37
CA THR A 70 0.50 -19.84 -13.98
C THR A 70 1.75 -19.55 -13.13
N PHE A 71 1.67 -18.59 -12.22
CA PHE A 71 2.77 -18.24 -11.34
C PHE A 71 2.76 -19.14 -10.10
N ARG A 72 3.96 -19.47 -9.63
CA ARG A 72 4.15 -20.26 -8.42
C ARG A 72 3.83 -19.47 -7.15
N ASP A 73 4.20 -18.20 -7.13
CA ASP A 73 4.07 -17.32 -5.97
C ASP A 73 3.93 -15.84 -6.39
N MET A 74 3.59 -15.00 -5.42
CA MET A 74 3.41 -13.56 -5.61
C MET A 74 4.71 -12.83 -5.96
N ALA A 75 5.87 -13.33 -5.51
CA ALA A 75 7.16 -12.70 -5.81
C ALA A 75 7.51 -12.85 -7.31
N ALA A 76 7.23 -14.00 -7.90
CA ALA A 76 7.37 -14.24 -9.33
C ALA A 76 6.43 -13.36 -10.16
N LEU A 77 5.19 -13.15 -9.68
CA LEU A 77 4.23 -12.24 -10.32
C LEU A 77 4.71 -10.78 -10.26
N ASP A 78 5.13 -10.30 -9.08
CA ASP A 78 5.61 -8.92 -8.90
C ASP A 78 6.85 -8.61 -9.73
N ALA A 79 7.80 -9.55 -9.83
CA ALA A 79 9.02 -9.38 -10.63
C ALA A 79 8.74 -9.17 -12.13
N GLN A 80 7.69 -9.79 -12.67
CA GLN A 80 7.30 -9.61 -14.08
C GLN A 80 6.48 -8.33 -14.29
N ARG A 81 5.93 -7.75 -13.22
CA ARG A 81 4.93 -6.68 -13.29
C ARG A 81 5.49 -5.27 -13.12
N ASP A 82 6.77 -5.13 -12.83
CA ASP A 82 7.42 -3.83 -12.54
C ASP A 82 7.26 -2.82 -13.70
N GLU A 83 6.97 -3.31 -14.91
CA GLU A 83 6.72 -2.50 -16.11
C GLU A 83 5.26 -2.01 -16.26
N SER A 84 4.28 -2.69 -15.65
CA SER A 84 2.87 -2.31 -15.74
C SER A 84 2.37 -1.75 -14.40
N LYS A 85 1.98 -0.47 -14.41
CA LYS A 85 1.56 0.34 -13.24
C LYS A 85 0.23 -0.10 -12.60
N ILE A 86 -0.10 -1.39 -12.65
CA ILE A 86 -1.28 -1.97 -12.00
C ILE A 86 -1.04 -1.92 -10.47
N ALA A 87 -2.04 -2.16 -9.63
CA ALA A 87 -1.82 -2.38 -8.21
C ALA A 87 -2.27 -3.80 -7.91
N ILE A 88 -1.39 -4.62 -7.35
CA ILE A 88 -1.67 -6.00 -6.93
C ILE A 88 -1.08 -6.13 -5.52
N GLY A 89 -1.78 -6.89 -4.68
CA GLY A 89 -1.30 -7.25 -3.35
C GLY A 89 -1.86 -8.61 -2.97
N GLU A 90 -1.20 -9.23 -1.99
CA GLU A 90 -1.62 -10.49 -1.39
C GLU A 90 -2.69 -10.23 -0.32
N ILE A 91 -3.73 -11.07 -0.30
CA ILE A 91 -4.73 -11.08 0.77
C ILE A 91 -4.12 -11.83 1.96
N ARG A 92 -3.97 -11.14 3.09
CA ARG A 92 -3.41 -11.69 4.32
C ARG A 92 -4.44 -11.70 5.42
N THR A 93 -4.35 -12.66 6.33
CA THR A 93 -5.05 -12.59 7.61
C THR A 93 -4.49 -11.44 8.46
N THR A 94 -5.24 -11.00 9.46
CA THR A 94 -4.79 -9.95 10.39
C THR A 94 -3.48 -10.33 11.08
N GLN A 95 -3.32 -11.60 11.44
CA GLN A 95 -2.12 -12.11 12.08
C GLN A 95 -0.91 -12.09 11.15
N GLU A 96 -1.06 -12.57 9.91
CA GLU A 96 0.02 -12.52 8.92
C GLU A 96 0.40 -11.07 8.59
N ALA A 97 -0.58 -10.18 8.43
CA ALA A 97 -0.34 -8.77 8.17
C ALA A 97 0.48 -8.10 9.29
N ALA A 98 0.16 -8.42 10.56
CA ALA A 98 0.87 -7.94 11.74
C ALA A 98 2.33 -8.42 11.83
N GLN A 99 2.67 -9.55 11.20
CA GLN A 99 3.99 -10.19 11.24
C GLN A 99 4.84 -9.90 10.01
N THR A 100 4.38 -9.04 9.10
CA THR A 100 5.15 -8.68 7.89
C THR A 100 6.36 -7.80 8.22
N GLU A 101 7.41 -7.88 7.40
CA GLU A 101 8.56 -6.95 7.47
C GLU A 101 8.11 -5.48 7.34
N TRP A 102 7.05 -5.24 6.56
CA TRP A 102 6.43 -3.91 6.49
C TRP A 102 5.86 -3.49 7.85
N ALA A 103 5.14 -4.37 8.54
CA ALA A 103 4.56 -4.05 9.85
C ALA A 103 5.64 -3.79 10.90
N GLU A 104 6.76 -4.52 10.87
CA GLU A 104 7.92 -4.25 11.71
C GLU A 104 8.58 -2.91 11.37
N TYR A 105 8.90 -2.68 10.09
CA TYR A 105 9.51 -1.44 9.62
C TYR A 105 8.63 -0.19 9.89
N TRP A 106 7.32 -0.34 9.72
CA TRP A 106 6.37 0.70 10.06
C TRP A 106 6.20 0.81 11.59
N GLY A 107 6.41 -0.26 12.36
CA GLY A 107 5.95 -0.30 13.74
C GLY A 107 4.43 -0.22 13.79
N ALA A 108 3.76 -0.96 12.89
CA ALA A 108 2.31 -1.00 12.78
C ALA A 108 1.65 -1.75 13.96
N VAL A 109 2.44 -2.52 14.71
CA VAL A 109 2.02 -3.25 15.91
C VAL A 109 2.93 -2.86 17.06
N LEU A 110 2.33 -2.59 18.22
CA LEU A 110 3.02 -2.20 19.44
C LEU A 110 3.06 -3.37 20.41
N GLU A 111 4.04 -3.43 21.29
CA GLU A 111 4.09 -4.41 22.37
C GLU A 111 3.88 -3.69 23.70
N VAL A 112 2.77 -3.98 24.38
CA VAL A 112 2.36 -3.30 25.62
C VAL A 112 2.10 -4.35 26.70
N PRO A 113 2.65 -4.22 27.93
CA PRO A 113 2.39 -5.20 28.97
C PRO A 113 0.91 -5.22 29.37
N ASP A 114 0.38 -6.43 29.60
CA ASP A 114 -1.01 -6.64 30.01
C ASP A 114 -1.24 -6.39 31.52
N ARG A 115 -0.16 -6.12 32.26
CA ARG A 115 -0.07 -5.95 33.73
C ARG A 115 -0.35 -7.22 34.57
N PHE A 116 -0.56 -8.37 33.95
CA PHE A 116 -0.70 -9.71 34.56
C PHE A 116 0.49 -10.65 34.23
N GLY A 117 1.51 -10.13 33.57
CA GLY A 117 2.73 -10.87 33.23
C GLY A 117 2.79 -11.30 31.76
N GLY A 118 1.82 -10.90 30.93
CA GLY A 118 1.82 -11.08 29.48
C GLY A 118 1.94 -9.77 28.71
N THR A 119 1.74 -9.87 27.40
CA THR A 119 1.87 -8.77 26.45
C THR A 119 0.66 -8.71 25.52
N LEU A 120 0.25 -7.50 25.20
CA LEU A 120 -0.79 -7.17 24.22
C LEU A 120 -0.15 -6.53 23.01
N SER A 121 -0.67 -6.88 21.83
CA SER A 121 -0.15 -6.40 20.55
C SER A 121 -1.16 -5.52 19.79
N PRO A 122 -1.51 -4.31 20.29
CA PRO A 122 -2.45 -3.43 19.60
C PRO A 122 -1.83 -2.82 18.33
N ALA A 123 -2.69 -2.45 17.37
CA ALA A 123 -2.27 -1.67 16.22
C ALA A 123 -1.80 -0.28 16.66
N ALA A 124 -0.68 0.17 16.07
CA ALA A 124 -0.16 1.51 16.27
C ALA A 124 -1.04 2.57 15.60
N ALA A 125 -0.80 3.84 15.93
CA ALA A 125 -1.44 4.94 15.25
C ALA A 125 -1.11 4.91 13.75
N PRO A 126 -2.10 5.13 12.86
CA PRO A 126 -1.89 5.01 11.42
C PRO A 126 -1.11 6.19 10.81
N TRP A 127 -0.75 7.21 11.61
CA TRP A 127 -0.09 8.43 11.18
C TRP A 127 1.35 8.53 11.72
N ARG A 128 2.26 9.03 10.88
CA ARG A 128 3.64 9.39 11.26
C ARG A 128 3.80 10.89 11.05
N PHE A 129 4.31 11.57 12.07
CA PHE A 129 4.64 12.99 12.00
C PHE A 129 6.13 13.15 11.71
N SER A 130 6.50 14.13 10.87
CA SER A 130 7.90 14.37 10.51
C SER A 130 8.68 15.15 11.57
N GLU A 131 7.97 15.93 12.39
CA GLU A 131 8.55 16.86 13.38
C GLU A 131 8.12 16.52 14.81
N ASP A 132 7.34 15.45 15.00
CA ASP A 132 6.86 15.05 16.31
C ASP A 132 6.75 13.52 16.39
N THR A 133 6.71 12.99 17.60
CA THR A 133 6.56 11.56 17.88
C THR A 133 5.41 11.36 18.83
N LEU A 134 4.54 10.38 18.54
CA LEU A 134 3.50 9.99 19.48
C LEU A 134 4.11 9.17 20.60
N ASP A 135 3.76 9.51 21.84
CA ASP A 135 4.13 8.70 22.99
C ASP A 135 3.56 7.29 22.84
N ALA A 136 4.38 6.29 23.19
CA ALA A 136 3.93 4.92 23.22
C ALA A 136 2.78 4.77 24.23
N PRO A 137 1.71 4.03 23.88
CA PRO A 137 0.60 3.81 24.80
C PRO A 137 1.10 3.09 26.05
N SER A 138 0.71 3.61 27.20
CA SER A 138 0.94 2.93 28.47
C SER A 138 0.10 1.66 28.57
N ALA A 139 0.46 0.79 29.49
CA ALA A 139 -0.33 -0.39 29.81
C ALA A 139 -1.80 -0.03 30.13
N PRO A 140 -2.79 -0.85 29.74
CA PRO A 140 -4.20 -0.53 29.89
C PRO A 140 -4.58 -0.08 31.31
N ALA A 141 -5.47 0.91 31.42
CA ALA A 141 -5.96 1.39 32.70
C ALA A 141 -6.89 0.37 33.36
N PHE A 142 -6.83 0.25 34.69
CA PHE A 142 -7.84 -0.47 35.45
C PHE A 142 -9.16 0.29 35.40
N ARG A 143 -10.27 -0.44 35.36
CA ARG A 143 -11.62 0.15 35.46
C ARG A 143 -11.70 1.05 36.70
N GLY A 144 -12.02 2.34 36.50
CA GLY A 144 -12.21 3.30 37.59
C GLY A 144 -11.00 4.17 37.94
N ARG A 145 -9.89 4.10 37.20
CA ARG A 145 -8.84 5.14 37.22
C ARG A 145 -8.94 6.03 35.97
N ALA A 146 -8.89 7.34 36.20
CA ALA A 146 -8.69 8.36 35.17
C ALA A 146 -7.19 8.60 34.97
#